data_AF-A0A2H5YQ09-F1
#
_entry.id   AF-A0A2H5YQ09-F1
#
_cell.length_a   1.000
_cell.length_b   1.000
_cell.length_c   1.000
_cell.angle_alpha   90.00
_cell.angle_beta   90.00
_cell.angle_gamma   90.00
#
_symmetry.space_group_name_H-M   'P 1'
#
loop_
_entity.id
_entity.type
_entity.pdbx_description
1 polymer ?
#
loop_
_entity_poly.entity_id
_entity_poly.type
_entity_poly.pdbx_seq_one_letter_code
_entity_poly.pdbx_strand_id
1 'polypeptide(L)'
;MPGLPDALVTATILLLAALVASYLLGREQKERLLRSQAGWLWLALGRHYAEPRLAATGYGFTATAQSLEGPARRIDVSLFLLPREIPPLWLARAVGGATDLLTFWVSLRALLISEGDVIDVSALVGRREARLLPSTWVQRRDRGLILAAPTEPHLDRLHQLAGSLRQTGFAPVLALVRSQAPHLQITFRAPATPEECQAAVRAVLLAVLAVSDGHLPDSRALSGRQ
;
A
#
# COMPACT_ATOMS: atom_id res chain seq x y z
N MET A 1 -21.84 51.99 -17.01
CA MET A 1 -21.75 50.51 -16.96
C MET A 1 -22.34 49.98 -15.65
N PRO A 2 -23.67 49.93 -15.50
CA PRO A 2 -24.32 49.26 -14.38
C PRO A 2 -24.44 47.75 -14.70
N GLY A 3 -24.03 46.86 -13.80
CA GLY A 3 -24.20 45.40 -13.94
C GLY A 3 -22.95 44.55 -13.67
N LEU A 4 -21.76 45.16 -13.61
CA LEU A 4 -20.51 44.48 -13.21
C LEU A 4 -20.50 43.97 -11.75
N PRO A 5 -21.00 44.72 -10.73
CA PRO A 5 -20.98 44.23 -9.35
C PRO A 5 -21.93 43.04 -9.13
N ASP A 6 -23.13 43.07 -9.74
CA ASP A 6 -24.12 41.98 -9.59
C ASP A 6 -23.68 40.69 -10.28
N ALA A 7 -23.03 40.81 -11.45
CA ALA A 7 -22.44 39.68 -12.15
C ALA A 7 -21.27 39.06 -11.37
N LEU A 8 -20.41 39.87 -10.75
CA LEU A 8 -19.30 39.40 -9.91
C LEU A 8 -19.81 38.73 -8.64
N VAL A 9 -20.82 39.29 -7.99
CA VAL A 9 -21.45 38.70 -6.80
C VAL A 9 -22.09 37.36 -7.15
N THR A 10 -22.85 37.30 -8.26
CA THR A 10 -23.48 36.06 -8.72
C THR A 10 -22.44 35.01 -9.09
N ALA A 11 -21.39 35.37 -9.81
CA ALA A 11 -20.29 34.46 -10.14
C ALA A 11 -19.59 33.93 -8.89
N THR A 12 -19.37 34.79 -7.87
CA THR A 12 -18.76 34.41 -6.60
C THR A 12 -19.64 33.42 -5.83
N ILE A 13 -20.95 33.67 -5.77
CA ILE A 13 -21.91 32.77 -5.12
C ILE A 13 -21.94 31.41 -5.82
N LEU A 14 -22.00 31.39 -7.16
CA LEU A 14 -21.99 30.16 -7.94
C LEU A 14 -20.69 29.37 -7.74
N LEU A 15 -19.54 30.05 -7.74
CA LEU A 15 -18.25 29.43 -7.47
C LEU A 15 -18.21 28.82 -6.06
N LEU A 16 -18.67 29.56 -5.05
CA LEU A 16 -18.72 29.08 -3.68
C LEU A 16 -19.64 27.86 -3.54
N ALA A 17 -20.84 27.91 -4.13
CA ALA A 17 -21.78 26.80 -4.14
C ALA A 17 -21.18 25.56 -4.83
N ALA A 18 -20.51 25.75 -5.97
CA ALA A 18 -19.82 24.66 -6.68
C ALA A 18 -18.68 24.05 -5.84
N LEU A 19 -17.89 24.87 -5.13
CA LEU A 19 -16.83 24.41 -4.24
C LEU A 19 -17.38 23.62 -3.06
N VAL A 20 -18.44 24.12 -2.41
CA VAL A 20 -19.10 23.44 -1.29
C VAL A 20 -19.70 22.10 -1.74
N ALA A 21 -20.41 22.08 -2.87
CA ALA A 21 -20.97 20.85 -3.43
C ALA A 21 -19.85 19.83 -3.74
N SER A 22 -18.76 20.28 -4.35
CA SER A 22 -17.62 19.41 -4.68
C SER A 22 -16.91 18.87 -3.43
N TYR A 23 -16.77 19.69 -2.38
CA TYR A 23 -16.24 19.26 -1.08
C TYR A 23 -17.10 18.15 -0.46
N LEU A 24 -18.42 18.34 -0.43
CA LEU A 24 -19.36 17.37 0.16
C LEU A 24 -19.36 16.05 -0.61
N LEU A 25 -19.38 16.11 -1.94
CA LEU A 25 -19.30 14.92 -2.80
C LEU A 25 -17.98 14.17 -2.59
N GLY A 26 -16.85 14.90 -2.54
CA GLY A 26 -15.54 14.33 -2.30
C GLY A 26 -15.41 13.65 -0.93
N ARG A 27 -16.01 14.26 0.10
CA ARG A 27 -16.09 13.70 1.45
C ARG A 27 -16.92 12.41 1.49
N GLU A 28 -18.11 12.42 0.90
CA GLU A 28 -18.99 11.25 0.86
C GLU A 28 -18.34 10.09 0.10
N GLN A 29 -17.67 10.39 -1.03
CA GLN A 29 -16.92 9.38 -1.79
C GLN A 29 -15.77 8.79 -0.96
N LYS A 30 -15.00 9.62 -0.27
CA LYS A 30 -13.93 9.18 0.63
C LYS A 30 -14.48 8.30 1.74
N GLU A 31 -15.55 8.71 2.41
CA GLU A 31 -16.16 7.93 3.50
C GLU A 31 -16.69 6.56 3.03
N ARG A 32 -17.25 6.48 1.83
CA ARG A 32 -17.66 5.22 1.21
C ARG A 32 -16.47 4.30 0.96
N LEU A 33 -15.41 4.82 0.35
CA LEU A 33 -14.18 4.06 0.07
C LEU A 33 -13.51 3.57 1.35
N LEU A 34 -13.44 4.42 2.38
CA LEU A 34 -12.89 4.05 3.68
C LEU A 34 -13.67 2.89 4.30
N ARG A 35 -15.00 2.99 4.33
CA ARG A 35 -15.86 1.95 4.91
C ARG A 35 -15.73 0.62 4.16
N SER A 36 -15.73 0.65 2.83
CA SER A 36 -15.61 -0.58 2.04
C SER A 36 -14.24 -1.24 2.20
N GLN A 37 -13.16 -0.47 2.05
CA GLN A 37 -11.80 -1.02 2.13
C GLN A 37 -11.43 -1.47 3.56
N ALA A 38 -11.91 -0.75 4.59
CA ALA A 38 -11.74 -1.19 5.97
C ALA A 38 -12.49 -2.51 6.23
N GLY A 39 -13.72 -2.65 5.72
CA GLY A 39 -14.49 -3.89 5.83
C GLY A 39 -13.82 -5.07 5.13
N TRP A 40 -13.32 -4.87 3.89
CA TRP A 40 -12.60 -5.91 3.17
C TRP A 40 -11.31 -6.32 3.89
N LEU A 41 -10.54 -5.34 4.38
CA LEU A 41 -9.30 -5.61 5.09
C LEU A 41 -9.56 -6.32 6.41
N TRP A 42 -10.60 -5.92 7.16
CA TRP A 42 -10.98 -6.58 8.41
C TRP A 42 -11.32 -8.05 8.17
N LEU A 43 -12.11 -8.36 7.11
CA LEU A 43 -12.43 -9.72 6.72
C LEU A 43 -11.20 -10.51 6.26
N ALA A 44 -10.31 -9.90 5.49
CA ALA A 44 -9.11 -10.55 4.98
C ALA A 44 -8.08 -10.84 6.09
N LEU A 45 -7.87 -9.89 7.01
CA LEU A 45 -6.96 -10.06 8.15
C LEU A 45 -7.54 -10.97 9.23
N GLY A 46 -8.84 -10.87 9.52
CA GLY A 46 -9.51 -11.64 10.58
C GLY A 46 -9.49 -13.15 10.36
N ARG A 47 -9.21 -13.61 9.12
CA ARG A 47 -8.97 -15.04 8.82
C ARG A 47 -7.61 -15.55 9.32
N HIS A 48 -6.66 -14.65 9.54
CA HIS A 48 -5.26 -15.00 9.77
C HIS A 48 -4.68 -14.42 11.07
N TYR A 49 -5.33 -13.42 11.65
CA TYR A 49 -4.84 -12.69 12.82
C TYR A 49 -5.94 -12.53 13.87
N ALA A 50 -5.51 -12.26 15.11
CA ALA A 50 -6.42 -11.81 16.15
C ALA A 50 -7.14 -10.52 15.73
N GLU A 51 -8.33 -10.29 16.29
CA GLU A 51 -9.29 -9.26 15.88
C GLU A 51 -8.62 -7.91 15.55
N PRO A 52 -8.64 -7.47 14.26
CA PRO A 52 -7.95 -6.26 13.84
C PRO A 52 -8.55 -5.02 14.48
N ARG A 53 -7.70 -4.17 15.07
CA ARG A 53 -8.12 -2.86 15.59
C ARG A 53 -8.02 -1.80 14.51
N LEU A 54 -9.15 -1.20 14.15
CA LEU A 54 -9.24 -0.14 13.14
C LEU A 54 -9.33 1.24 13.80
N ALA A 55 -8.55 2.19 13.31
CA ALA A 55 -8.63 3.60 13.67
C ALA A 55 -8.68 4.46 12.41
N ALA A 56 -9.67 5.34 12.30
CA ALA A 56 -9.76 6.28 11.20
C ALA A 56 -8.70 7.39 11.33
N THR A 57 -8.19 7.87 10.21
CA THR A 57 -7.29 9.03 10.15
C THR A 57 -7.85 10.09 9.21
N GLY A 58 -7.32 11.31 9.27
CA GLY A 58 -7.75 12.40 8.38
C GLY A 58 -7.64 12.08 6.88
N TYR A 59 -6.81 11.10 6.49
CA TYR A 59 -6.54 10.75 5.10
C TYR A 59 -6.79 9.26 4.79
N GLY A 60 -7.39 8.50 5.70
CA GLY A 60 -7.26 7.05 5.63
C GLY A 60 -7.80 6.29 6.83
N PHE A 61 -7.24 5.11 7.03
CA PHE A 61 -7.34 4.38 8.29
C PHE A 61 -6.03 3.65 8.58
N THR A 62 -5.83 3.29 9.84
CA THR A 62 -4.81 2.35 10.28
C THR A 62 -5.48 1.13 10.89
N ALA A 63 -5.01 -0.07 10.55
CA ALA A 63 -5.41 -1.32 11.15
C ALA A 63 -4.22 -1.97 11.84
N THR A 64 -4.36 -2.44 13.06
CA THR A 64 -3.31 -3.21 13.74
C THR A 64 -3.85 -4.60 14.05
N ALA A 65 -3.09 -5.62 13.67
CA ALA A 65 -3.38 -7.01 13.98
C ALA A 65 -2.14 -7.68 14.58
N GLN A 66 -2.33 -8.53 15.59
CA GLN A 66 -1.26 -9.31 16.20
C GLN A 66 -1.35 -10.76 15.73
N SER A 67 -0.20 -11.36 15.43
CA SER A 67 -0.11 -12.78 15.13
C SER A 67 0.27 -13.54 16.38
N LEU A 68 -0.58 -14.48 16.79
CA LEU A 68 -0.28 -15.36 17.92
C LEU A 68 0.76 -16.41 17.54
N GLU A 69 0.72 -16.90 16.31
CA GLU A 69 1.60 -17.94 15.76
C GLU A 69 2.32 -17.46 14.49
N GLY A 70 3.37 -18.18 14.08
CA GLY A 70 4.13 -17.92 12.86
C GLY A 70 5.21 -16.84 12.98
N PRO A 71 5.90 -16.54 11.86
CA PRO A 71 7.07 -15.65 11.86
C PRO A 71 6.74 -14.16 12.03
N ALA A 72 5.49 -13.75 11.76
CA ALA A 72 5.01 -12.41 12.07
C ALA A 72 4.76 -12.26 13.58
N ARG A 73 5.11 -11.11 14.13
CA ARG A 73 4.70 -10.68 15.48
C ARG A 73 3.50 -9.75 15.41
N ARG A 74 3.57 -8.75 14.54
CA ARG A 74 2.58 -7.68 14.42
C ARG A 74 2.50 -7.22 12.98
N ILE A 75 1.29 -6.93 12.52
CA ILE A 75 1.04 -6.27 11.25
C ILE A 75 0.30 -4.97 11.52
N ASP A 76 0.88 -3.88 11.05
CA ASP A 76 0.21 -2.58 10.97
C ASP A 76 -0.08 -2.29 9.50
N VAL A 77 -1.33 -1.99 9.19
CA VAL A 77 -1.79 -1.65 7.85
C VAL A 77 -2.22 -0.20 7.85
N SER A 78 -1.82 0.56 6.84
CA SER A 78 -2.21 1.95 6.67
C SER A 78 -2.74 2.14 5.26
N LEU A 79 -3.97 2.63 5.16
CA LEU A 79 -4.54 3.10 3.91
C LEU A 79 -4.35 4.60 3.80
N PHE A 80 -3.78 5.08 2.70
CA PHE A 80 -3.62 6.49 2.38
C PHE A 80 -4.43 6.83 1.14
N LEU A 81 -5.48 7.63 1.32
CA LEU A 81 -6.32 8.12 0.24
C LEU A 81 -5.87 9.52 -0.19
N LEU A 82 -5.98 9.79 -1.49
CA LEU A 82 -5.86 11.13 -2.04
C LEU A 82 -6.94 12.06 -1.44
N PRO A 83 -6.63 13.36 -1.27
CA PRO A 83 -7.49 14.33 -0.59
C PRO A 83 -8.67 14.76 -1.46
N ARG A 84 -9.66 13.87 -1.63
CA ARG A 84 -10.86 14.08 -2.46
C ARG A 84 -11.72 15.26 -2.03
N GLU A 85 -11.62 15.66 -0.77
CA GLU A 85 -12.30 16.83 -0.21
C GLU A 85 -11.80 18.16 -0.79
N ILE A 86 -10.61 18.18 -1.41
CA ILE A 86 -10.04 19.37 -2.04
C ILE A 86 -9.87 19.07 -3.54
N PRO A 87 -10.91 19.26 -4.38
CA PRO A 87 -10.92 18.80 -5.77
C PRO A 87 -9.75 19.31 -6.62
N PRO A 88 -9.32 20.58 -6.54
CA PRO A 88 -8.16 21.04 -7.30
C PRO A 88 -6.88 20.31 -6.90
N LEU A 89 -6.69 20.06 -5.60
CA LEU A 89 -5.52 19.34 -5.09
C LEU A 89 -5.58 17.86 -5.46
N TRP A 90 -6.74 17.22 -5.32
CA TRP A 90 -6.96 15.84 -5.75
C TRP A 90 -6.65 15.67 -7.24
N LEU A 91 -7.21 16.53 -8.09
CA LEU A 91 -7.00 16.49 -9.53
C LEU A 91 -5.54 16.71 -9.89
N ALA A 92 -4.89 17.73 -9.32
CA ALA A 92 -3.47 18.00 -9.56
C ALA A 92 -2.59 16.78 -9.18
N ARG A 93 -2.89 16.11 -8.06
CA ARG A 93 -2.16 14.91 -7.63
C ARG A 93 -2.46 13.70 -8.54
N ALA A 94 -3.72 13.52 -8.94
CA ALA A 94 -4.13 12.44 -9.84
C ALA A 94 -3.48 12.57 -11.22
N VAL A 95 -3.48 13.78 -11.81
CA VAL A 95 -2.79 14.08 -13.08
C VAL A 95 -1.28 13.87 -12.95
N GLY A 96 -0.71 14.18 -11.78
CA GLY A 96 0.69 13.87 -11.46
C GLY A 96 1.00 12.38 -11.26
N GLY A 97 0.03 11.49 -11.40
CA GLY A 97 0.18 10.04 -11.27
C GLY A 97 0.21 9.53 -9.83
N ALA A 98 -0.25 10.34 -8.86
CA ALA A 98 -0.47 9.86 -7.50
C ALA A 98 -1.70 8.94 -7.46
N THR A 99 -1.64 7.92 -6.62
CA THR A 99 -2.73 6.97 -6.41
C THR A 99 -2.96 6.79 -4.92
N ASP A 100 -4.12 6.25 -4.56
CA ASP A 100 -4.32 5.73 -3.21
C ASP A 100 -3.38 4.55 -2.96
N LEU A 101 -2.93 4.38 -1.72
CA LEU A 101 -1.94 3.38 -1.35
C LEU A 101 -2.38 2.59 -0.11
N LEU A 102 -2.10 1.29 -0.13
CA LEU A 102 -2.26 0.41 1.03
C LEU A 102 -0.87 -0.10 1.42
N THR A 103 -0.40 0.26 2.62
CA THR A 103 0.92 -0.13 3.11
C THR A 103 0.77 -1.06 4.30
N PHE A 104 1.46 -2.19 4.24
CA PHE A 104 1.62 -3.15 5.32
C PHE A 104 3.02 -2.98 5.93
N TRP A 105 3.07 -2.92 7.25
CA TRP A 105 4.28 -2.94 8.06
C TRP A 105 4.22 -4.19 8.92
N VAL A 106 5.09 -5.14 8.63
CA VAL A 106 5.16 -6.40 9.37
C VAL A 106 6.39 -6.40 10.23
N SER A 107 6.20 -6.51 11.54
CA SER A 107 7.28 -6.80 12.49
C SER A 107 7.45 -8.31 12.59
N LEU A 108 8.66 -8.80 12.35
CA LEU A 108 8.98 -10.23 12.32
C LEU A 108 9.65 -10.68 13.62
N ARG A 109 9.48 -11.96 13.98
CA ARG A 109 10.04 -12.56 15.21
C ARG A 109 11.49 -13.03 15.04
N ALA A 110 11.86 -13.41 13.84
CA ALA A 110 13.18 -13.95 13.50
C ALA A 110 14.01 -12.92 12.71
N LEU A 111 15.34 -13.13 12.72
CA LEU A 111 16.28 -12.42 11.86
C LEU A 111 15.99 -12.74 10.38
N LEU A 112 16.08 -11.72 9.54
CA LEU A 112 15.79 -11.83 8.12
C LEU A 112 16.98 -12.44 7.38
N ILE A 113 16.68 -13.34 6.44
CA ILE A 113 17.68 -14.01 5.60
C ILE A 113 18.10 -13.10 4.43
N SER A 114 17.37 -12.01 4.17
CA SER A 114 17.66 -11.06 3.11
C SER A 114 17.36 -9.63 3.55
N GLU A 115 17.98 -8.68 2.86
CA GLU A 115 17.82 -7.25 3.06
C GLU A 115 17.87 -6.58 1.69
N GLY A 116 16.98 -5.63 1.48
CA GLY A 116 16.94 -4.80 0.29
C GLY A 116 15.52 -4.49 -0.17
N ASP A 117 15.43 -3.97 -1.40
CA ASP A 117 14.25 -3.30 -1.94
C ASP A 117 13.82 -3.91 -3.26
N VAL A 118 12.51 -4.10 -3.41
CA VAL A 118 11.83 -4.44 -4.66
C VAL A 118 10.94 -3.26 -5.02
N ILE A 119 11.26 -2.60 -6.13
CA ILE A 119 10.66 -1.30 -6.47
C ILE A 119 10.05 -1.35 -7.87
N ASP A 120 8.76 -1.04 -8.00
CA ASP A 120 8.13 -0.81 -9.31
C ASP A 120 8.30 0.63 -9.76
N VAL A 121 9.20 0.85 -10.74
CA VAL A 121 9.49 2.19 -11.27
C VAL A 121 8.42 2.72 -12.24
N SER A 122 7.42 1.91 -12.60
CA SER A 122 6.26 2.40 -13.34
C SER A 122 5.36 3.29 -12.47
N ALA A 123 5.37 3.08 -11.16
CA ALA A 123 4.61 3.86 -10.19
C ALA A 123 5.40 5.08 -9.69
N LEU A 124 4.70 6.19 -9.42
CA LEU A 124 5.32 7.42 -8.92
C LEU A 124 6.06 7.20 -7.59
N VAL A 125 5.46 6.43 -6.67
CA VAL A 125 6.07 6.10 -5.37
C VAL A 125 7.36 5.32 -5.58
N GLY A 126 7.34 4.27 -6.40
CA GLY A 126 8.55 3.50 -6.69
C GLY A 126 9.64 4.33 -7.36
N ARG A 127 9.30 5.25 -8.27
CA ARG A 127 10.29 6.19 -8.84
C ARG A 127 10.94 7.08 -7.79
N ARG A 128 10.22 7.48 -6.74
CA ARG A 128 10.77 8.31 -5.66
C ARG A 128 11.70 7.49 -4.78
N GLU A 129 11.27 6.30 -4.39
CA GLU A 129 12.09 5.40 -3.58
C GLU A 129 13.36 4.96 -4.30
N ALA A 130 13.29 4.68 -5.61
CA ALA A 130 14.46 4.34 -6.41
C ALA A 130 15.53 5.45 -6.41
N ARG A 131 15.17 6.72 -6.20
CA ARG A 131 16.12 7.84 -6.10
C ARG A 131 16.78 7.95 -4.73
N LEU A 132 16.21 7.32 -3.72
CA LEU A 132 16.71 7.31 -2.34
C LEU A 132 17.59 6.09 -2.05
N LEU A 133 17.77 5.20 -3.03
CA LEU A 133 18.61 4.02 -2.89
C LEU A 133 20.08 4.42 -2.58
N PRO A 134 20.71 3.74 -1.61
CA PRO A 134 22.14 3.96 -1.33
C PRO A 134 22.99 3.67 -2.56
N SER A 135 23.97 4.54 -2.84
CA SER A 135 24.90 4.36 -3.96
C SER A 135 25.82 3.13 -3.81
N THR A 136 25.95 2.61 -2.58
CA THR A 136 26.75 1.42 -2.25
C THR A 136 26.01 0.11 -2.53
N TRP A 137 24.70 0.15 -2.79
CA TRP A 137 23.91 -1.06 -3.02
C TRP A 137 24.03 -1.56 -4.45
N VAL A 138 24.09 -2.87 -4.61
CA VAL A 138 24.05 -3.54 -5.90
C VAL A 138 22.61 -3.51 -6.43
N GLN A 139 22.43 -3.20 -7.70
CA GLN A 139 21.12 -3.03 -8.32
C GLN A 139 20.97 -3.92 -9.55
N ARG A 140 19.80 -4.55 -9.71
CA ARG A 140 19.42 -5.35 -10.87
C ARG A 140 18.03 -4.95 -11.34
N ARG A 141 17.87 -4.72 -12.65
CA ARG A 141 16.55 -4.49 -13.25
C ARG A 141 15.95 -5.82 -13.68
N ASP A 142 14.69 -6.04 -13.34
CA ASP A 142 13.96 -7.26 -13.69
C ASP A 142 12.49 -6.95 -14.00
N ARG A 143 12.08 -7.13 -15.26
CA ARG A 143 10.67 -7.04 -15.71
C ARG A 143 9.95 -5.79 -15.17
N GLY A 144 10.55 -4.61 -15.31
CA GLY A 144 10.01 -3.33 -14.84
C GLY A 144 10.21 -3.04 -13.35
N LEU A 145 10.85 -3.93 -12.59
CA LEU A 145 11.26 -3.71 -11.22
C LEU A 145 12.74 -3.32 -11.15
N ILE A 146 13.08 -2.58 -10.10
CA ILE A 146 14.44 -2.46 -9.60
C ILE A 146 14.52 -3.31 -8.33
N LEU A 147 15.46 -4.25 -8.32
CA LEU A 147 15.90 -4.96 -7.14
C LEU A 147 17.19 -4.28 -6.67
N ALA A 148 17.26 -3.89 -5.40
CA ALA A 148 18.43 -3.26 -4.83
C ALA A 148 18.78 -3.89 -3.49
N ALA A 149 20.04 -4.24 -3.26
CA ALA A 149 20.46 -4.89 -2.03
C ALA A 149 21.91 -4.53 -1.66
N PRO A 150 22.33 -4.74 -0.40
CA PRO A 150 23.72 -4.51 0.02
C PRO A 150 24.73 -5.39 -0.72
N THR A 151 24.36 -6.62 -1.11
CA THR A 151 25.25 -7.60 -1.76
C THR A 151 24.50 -8.45 -2.80
N GLU A 152 25.23 -9.09 -3.72
CA GLU A 152 24.65 -9.98 -4.76
C GLU A 152 23.83 -11.17 -4.21
N PRO A 153 24.24 -11.90 -3.15
CA PRO A 153 23.43 -12.98 -2.58
C PRO A 153 22.04 -12.51 -2.11
N HIS A 154 21.93 -11.27 -1.65
CA HIS A 154 20.64 -10.69 -1.25
C HIS A 154 19.75 -10.40 -2.48
N LEU A 155 20.33 -10.02 -3.62
CA LEU A 155 19.58 -9.78 -4.86
C LEU A 155 18.86 -11.04 -5.35
N ASP A 156 19.50 -12.20 -5.30
CA ASP A 156 18.88 -13.45 -5.76
C ASP A 156 17.68 -13.85 -4.87
N ARG A 157 17.77 -13.57 -3.56
CA ARG A 157 16.65 -13.75 -2.63
C ARG A 157 15.52 -12.75 -2.89
N LEU A 158 15.83 -11.48 -3.17
CA LEU A 158 14.83 -10.48 -3.53
C LEU A 158 14.13 -10.82 -4.86
N HIS A 159 14.84 -11.43 -5.81
CA HIS A 159 14.23 -11.91 -7.05
C HIS A 159 13.17 -13.01 -6.78
N GLN A 160 13.46 -13.95 -5.87
CA GLN A 160 12.48 -14.96 -5.42
C GLN A 160 11.27 -14.32 -4.73
N LEU A 161 11.51 -13.31 -3.87
CA LEU A 161 10.46 -12.54 -3.21
C LEU A 161 9.58 -11.82 -4.24
N ALA A 162 10.18 -11.13 -5.21
CA ALA A 162 9.49 -10.44 -6.30
C ALA A 162 8.64 -11.39 -7.14
N GLY A 163 9.16 -12.58 -7.44
CA GLY A 163 8.40 -13.65 -8.10
C GLY A 163 7.16 -14.05 -7.31
N SER A 164 7.31 -14.25 -6.00
CA SER A 164 6.23 -14.69 -5.09
C SER A 164 5.15 -13.63 -4.92
N LEU A 165 5.55 -12.36 -4.77
CA LEU A 165 4.64 -11.22 -4.67
C LEU A 165 3.78 -11.04 -5.93
N ARG A 166 4.26 -11.48 -7.10
CA ARG A 166 3.52 -11.43 -8.37
C ARG A 166 2.56 -12.59 -8.57
N GLN A 167 2.70 -13.70 -7.84
CA GLN A 167 1.85 -14.89 -8.00
C GLN A 167 0.39 -14.64 -7.62
N THR A 168 0.12 -13.66 -6.77
CA THR A 168 -1.24 -13.34 -6.30
C THR A 168 -2.05 -12.52 -7.29
N GLY A 169 -1.45 -12.07 -8.40
CA GLY A 169 -2.10 -11.21 -9.40
C GLY A 169 -2.19 -9.73 -8.99
N PHE A 170 -1.81 -9.39 -7.74
CA PHE A 170 -1.80 -8.02 -7.25
C PHE A 170 -0.38 -7.61 -6.84
N ALA A 171 0.35 -7.03 -7.80
CA ALA A 171 1.76 -6.72 -7.63
C ALA A 171 1.97 -5.49 -6.72
N PRO A 172 2.93 -5.55 -5.78
CA PRO A 172 3.27 -4.40 -4.96
C PRO A 172 4.00 -3.33 -5.77
N VAL A 173 3.79 -2.09 -5.38
CA VAL A 173 4.52 -0.92 -5.88
C VAL A 173 5.91 -0.85 -5.23
N LEU A 174 6.00 -1.31 -3.99
CA LEU A 174 7.21 -1.27 -3.18
C LEU A 174 7.21 -2.43 -2.19
N ALA A 175 8.33 -3.11 -2.02
CA ALA A 175 8.59 -3.96 -0.88
C ALA A 175 9.99 -3.68 -0.32
N LEU A 176 10.09 -3.35 0.95
CA LEU A 176 11.33 -3.06 1.66
C LEU A 176 11.56 -4.10 2.75
N VAL A 177 12.76 -4.65 2.80
CA VAL A 177 13.18 -5.65 3.78
C VAL A 177 14.37 -5.09 4.55
N ARG A 178 14.28 -5.00 5.89
CA ARG A 178 15.32 -4.37 6.72
C ARG A 178 15.72 -5.24 7.90
N SER A 179 17.02 -5.49 8.05
CA SER A 179 17.60 -6.41 9.03
C SER A 179 17.77 -5.80 10.44
N GLN A 180 18.10 -4.51 10.56
CA GLN A 180 18.42 -3.84 11.84
C GLN A 180 17.24 -3.74 12.81
N ALA A 181 16.01 -3.79 12.31
CA ALA A 181 14.80 -4.02 13.08
C ALA A 181 13.94 -4.90 12.17
N PRO A 182 13.80 -6.22 12.38
CA PRO A 182 13.32 -7.13 11.35
C PRO A 182 11.89 -6.78 10.94
N HIS A 183 11.78 -5.97 9.89
CA HIS A 183 10.54 -5.48 9.37
C HIS A 183 10.49 -5.60 7.86
N LEU A 184 9.29 -5.95 7.41
CA LEU A 184 8.92 -6.04 6.02
C LEU A 184 7.85 -4.97 5.79
N GLN A 185 8.16 -4.01 4.93
CA GLN A 185 7.18 -3.05 4.45
C GLN A 185 6.74 -3.45 3.05
N ILE A 186 5.45 -3.57 2.79
CA ILE A 186 4.94 -3.79 1.43
C ILE A 186 3.85 -2.77 1.14
N THR A 187 4.01 -2.00 0.08
CA THR A 187 3.04 -1.01 -0.38
C THR A 187 2.44 -1.44 -1.71
N PHE A 188 1.11 -1.43 -1.75
CA PHE A 188 0.30 -1.65 -2.93
C PHE A 188 -0.44 -0.36 -3.30
N ARG A 189 -0.99 -0.33 -4.52
CA ARG A 189 -2.10 0.58 -4.80
C ARG A 189 -3.28 0.17 -3.90
N ALA A 190 -4.11 1.13 -3.49
CA ALA A 190 -5.28 0.78 -2.70
C ALA A 190 -6.19 -0.15 -3.52
N PRO A 191 -6.69 -1.26 -2.93
CA PRO A 191 -7.51 -2.21 -3.63
C PRO A 191 -8.86 -1.59 -4.01
N ALA A 192 -9.27 -1.80 -5.25
CA ALA A 192 -10.56 -1.39 -5.78
C ALA A 192 -11.65 -2.44 -5.50
N THR A 193 -11.26 -3.69 -5.24
CA THR A 193 -12.17 -4.82 -5.03
C THR A 193 -11.80 -5.63 -3.78
N PRO A 194 -12.74 -6.41 -3.21
CA PRO A 194 -12.43 -7.31 -2.12
C PRO A 194 -11.42 -8.40 -2.52
N GLU A 195 -11.42 -8.84 -3.77
CA GLU A 195 -10.47 -9.83 -4.30
C GLU A 195 -9.03 -9.28 -4.31
N GLU A 196 -8.84 -8.04 -4.75
CA GLU A 196 -7.54 -7.36 -4.70
C GLU A 196 -7.05 -7.19 -3.25
N CYS A 197 -7.96 -6.88 -2.33
CA CYS A 197 -7.64 -6.78 -0.91
C CYS A 197 -7.18 -8.14 -0.34
N GLN A 198 -7.86 -9.23 -0.67
CA GLN A 198 -7.46 -10.59 -0.29
C GLN A 198 -6.12 -10.98 -0.93
N ALA A 199 -5.91 -10.64 -2.19
CA ALA A 199 -4.65 -10.89 -2.90
C ALA A 199 -3.48 -10.13 -2.25
N ALA A 200 -3.68 -8.88 -1.81
CA ALA A 200 -2.69 -8.10 -1.09
C ALA A 200 -2.31 -8.76 0.25
N VAL A 201 -3.30 -9.15 1.06
CA VAL A 201 -3.05 -9.83 2.35
C VAL A 201 -2.32 -11.16 2.13
N ARG A 202 -2.73 -11.95 1.12
CA ARG A 202 -2.06 -13.21 0.77
C ARG A 202 -0.62 -12.98 0.30
N ALA A 203 -0.37 -11.94 -0.48
CA ALA A 203 0.98 -11.59 -0.93
C ALA A 203 1.88 -11.24 0.26
N VAL A 204 1.36 -10.49 1.23
CA VAL A 204 2.08 -10.16 2.47
C VAL A 204 2.40 -11.42 3.26
N LEU A 205 1.44 -12.34 3.44
CA LEU A 205 1.67 -13.62 4.12
C LEU A 205 2.77 -14.46 3.44
N LEU A 206 2.73 -14.59 2.12
CA LEU A 206 3.75 -15.32 1.35
C LEU A 206 5.13 -14.66 1.48
N ALA A 207 5.18 -13.33 1.41
CA ALA A 207 6.43 -12.58 1.59
C ALA A 207 7.01 -12.75 2.99
N VAL A 208 6.17 -12.69 4.02
CA VAL A 208 6.58 -12.94 5.41
C VAL A 208 7.23 -14.31 5.56
N LEU A 209 6.64 -15.35 4.97
CA LEU A 209 7.18 -16.71 5.01
C LEU A 209 8.49 -16.81 4.22
N ALA A 210 8.52 -16.23 3.01
CA ALA A 210 9.71 -16.24 2.14
C ALA A 210 10.94 -15.61 2.79
N VAL A 211 10.75 -14.51 3.51
CA VAL A 211 11.85 -13.75 4.13
C VAL A 211 12.28 -14.35 5.47
N SER A 212 11.41 -15.12 6.14
CA SER A 212 11.66 -15.70 7.47
C SER A 212 12.19 -17.13 7.45
N ASP A 213 11.66 -18.01 6.61
CA ASP A 213 11.98 -19.45 6.63
C ASP A 213 12.96 -19.87 5.52
N GLY A 214 13.27 -18.99 4.58
CA GLY A 214 14.16 -19.28 3.45
C GLY A 214 13.61 -20.32 2.45
N HIS A 215 12.38 -20.80 2.68
CA HIS A 215 11.58 -21.65 1.81
C HIS A 215 10.22 -21.02 1.55
N LEU A 216 9.77 -21.08 0.29
CA LEU A 216 8.44 -20.63 -0.11
C LEU A 216 7.41 -21.72 0.21
N PRO A 217 6.43 -21.47 1.09
CA PRO A 217 5.35 -22.41 1.27
C PRO A 217 4.47 -22.43 0.01
N ASP A 218 4.08 -23.65 -0.36
CA ASP A 218 3.30 -23.90 -1.56
C ASP A 218 1.95 -23.17 -1.48
N SER A 219 1.65 -22.32 -2.47
CA SER A 219 0.49 -21.42 -2.43
C SER A 219 -0.85 -22.16 -2.27
N ARG A 220 -0.89 -23.46 -2.58
CA ARG A 220 -2.04 -24.37 -2.42
C ARG A 220 -2.37 -24.67 -0.95
N ALA A 221 -1.38 -24.66 -0.05
CA ALA A 221 -1.59 -24.98 1.37
C ALA A 221 -2.44 -23.93 2.11
N LEU A 222 -2.41 -22.68 1.64
CA LEU A 222 -3.19 -21.57 2.22
C LEU A 222 -4.66 -21.56 1.76
N SER A 223 -5.04 -22.41 0.80
CA SER A 223 -6.42 -22.57 0.32
C SER A 223 -7.22 -23.62 1.09
N GLY A 224 -6.57 -24.42 1.94
CA GLY A 224 -7.13 -25.66 2.50
C GLY A 224 -7.75 -25.56 3.90
N ARG A 225 -7.82 -24.38 4.52
CA ARG A 225 -8.59 -24.18 5.75
C ARG A 225 -9.91 -23.48 5.39
N GLN A 226 -10.84 -24.26 4.84
CA GLN A 226 -12.27 -23.92 4.78
C GLN A 226 -12.91 -24.28 6.11
#